data_AF-K5YKQ1-F1
#
_entry.id   AF-K5YKQ1-F1
#
_cell.length_a   1.000
_cell.length_b   1.000
_cell.length_c   1.000
_cell.angle_alpha   90.00
_cell.angle_beta   90.00
_cell.angle_gamma   90.00
#
_symmetry.space_group_name_H-M   'P 1'
#
loop_
_entity.id
_entity.type
_entity.pdbx_description
1 polymer ?
#
loop_
_entity_poly.entity_id
_entity_poly.type
_entity_poly.pdbx_seq_one_letter_code
_entity_poly.pdbx_strand_id
1 'polypeptide(L)'
;GPVPLFSHGSQALRRYGAGGARAEAMAGFPSVYEIALPALRSAASAQEGAVQACFALIAQVSDTNLLHRGGADGARFAAAQAADFLATGGVHAPGWQARAASVHDAFVARHLSPGGCADLLAMALFIDALARP
;
A
#
# COMPACT_ATOMS: atom_id res chain seq x y z
N GLY A 1 -27.93 14.54 5.83
CA GLY A 1 -28.57 13.92 7.00
C GLY A 1 -27.52 13.22 7.84
N PRO A 2 -27.72 13.02 9.16
CA PRO A 2 -26.70 12.38 9.98
C PRO A 2 -26.59 10.90 9.60
N VAL A 3 -25.37 10.44 9.31
CA VAL A 3 -25.09 9.03 9.00
C VAL A 3 -25.04 8.25 10.33
N PRO A 4 -25.70 7.07 10.46
CA PRO A 4 -25.75 6.33 11.71
C PRO A 4 -24.36 5.84 12.14
N LEU A 5 -23.98 6.09 13.40
CA LEU A 5 -22.61 5.91 13.94
C LEU A 5 -22.24 4.48 14.37
N PHE A 6 -23.12 3.49 14.19
CA PHE A 6 -22.92 2.18 14.81
C PHE A 6 -23.32 1.03 13.88
N SER A 7 -22.42 0.68 12.96
CA SER A 7 -22.35 -0.68 12.42
C SER A 7 -21.04 -1.30 12.91
N HIS A 8 -20.98 -2.63 13.04
CA HIS A 8 -19.77 -3.35 13.47
C HIS A 8 -18.51 -2.98 12.64
N GLY A 9 -18.69 -2.45 11.42
CA GLY A 9 -17.60 -1.90 10.60
C GLY A 9 -16.93 -0.65 11.18
N SER A 10 -17.66 0.24 11.87
CA SER A 10 -17.11 1.49 12.43
C SER A 10 -16.26 1.27 13.69
N GLN A 11 -16.43 0.15 14.38
CA GLN A 11 -15.58 -0.24 15.50
C GLN A 11 -14.26 -0.89 15.05
N ALA A 12 -14.26 -1.67 13.95
CA ALA A 12 -13.02 -2.19 13.38
C ALA A 12 -12.11 -1.05 12.88
N LEU A 13 -12.68 -0.04 12.21
CA LEU A 13 -11.99 1.17 11.75
C LEU A 13 -11.31 1.96 12.89
N ARG A 14 -11.93 2.05 14.07
CA ARG A 14 -11.36 2.75 15.23
C ARG A 14 -10.34 1.91 16.01
N ARG A 15 -10.44 0.57 15.98
CA ARG A 15 -9.58 -0.30 16.79
C ARG A 15 -8.22 -0.60 16.14
N TYR A 16 -8.06 -0.36 14.84
CA TYR A 16 -6.82 -0.65 14.09
C TYR A 16 -6.11 0.58 13.50
N GLY A 17 -6.45 1.80 13.92
CA GLY A 17 -5.76 3.03 13.48
C GLY A 17 -5.87 3.36 11.99
N ALA A 18 -6.67 2.60 11.24
CA ALA A 18 -6.80 2.68 9.79
C ALA A 18 -7.85 3.75 9.43
N GLY A 19 -7.51 5.02 9.58
CA GLY A 19 -8.39 6.10 9.15
C GLY A 19 -8.58 6.18 7.61
N GLY A 20 -7.91 5.30 6.87
CA GLY A 20 -8.00 5.16 5.41
C GLY A 20 -7.61 6.43 4.65
N ALA A 21 -8.04 6.53 3.40
CA ALA A 21 -7.78 7.69 2.53
C ALA A 21 -8.21 9.03 3.14
N ARG A 22 -9.26 9.03 3.98
CA ARG A 22 -9.73 10.25 4.67
C ARG A 22 -8.73 10.76 5.70
N ALA A 23 -8.14 9.88 6.50
CA ALA A 23 -7.14 10.30 7.48
C ALA A 23 -5.84 10.73 6.80
N GLU A 24 -5.42 10.04 5.74
CA GLU A 24 -4.33 10.49 4.87
C GLU A 24 -4.58 11.92 4.37
N ALA A 25 -5.75 12.19 3.80
CA ALA A 25 -6.10 13.52 3.31
C ALA A 25 -6.10 14.59 4.42
N MET A 26 -6.63 14.27 5.60
CA MET A 26 -6.61 15.18 6.75
C MET A 26 -5.20 15.46 7.26
N ALA A 27 -4.29 14.50 7.13
CA ALA A 27 -2.89 14.61 7.54
C ALA A 27 -1.98 15.20 6.44
N GLY A 28 -2.52 15.51 5.24
CA GLY A 28 -1.73 16.03 4.12
C GLY A 28 -0.98 14.97 3.32
N PHE A 29 -1.46 13.72 3.32
CA PHE A 29 -0.93 12.58 2.57
C PHE A 29 0.52 12.18 2.91
N PRO A 30 0.88 11.99 4.19
CA PRO A 30 2.24 11.60 4.57
C PRO A 30 2.70 10.31 3.87
N SER A 31 1.81 9.32 3.69
CA SER A 31 2.18 8.08 2.99
C SER A 31 2.55 8.32 1.52
N VAL A 32 1.98 9.35 0.88
CA VAL A 32 2.35 9.71 -0.49
C VAL A 32 3.73 10.36 -0.53
N TYR A 33 3.95 11.37 0.32
CA TYR A 33 5.16 12.19 0.26
C TYR A 33 6.39 11.55 0.91
N GLU A 34 6.20 10.79 1.99
CA GLU A 34 7.30 10.23 2.78
C GLU A 34 7.63 8.77 2.40
N ILE A 35 6.67 8.04 1.82
CA ILE A 35 6.85 6.62 1.47
C ILE A 35 6.84 6.43 -0.05
N ALA A 36 5.73 6.76 -0.70
CA ALA A 36 5.52 6.41 -2.10
C ALA A 36 6.44 7.17 -3.06
N LEU A 37 6.53 8.50 -2.94
CA LEU A 37 7.35 9.33 -3.85
C LEU A 37 8.85 9.02 -3.76
N PRO A 38 9.47 8.86 -2.57
CA PRO A 38 10.87 8.46 -2.48
C PRO A 38 11.13 7.10 -3.12
N ALA A 39 10.26 6.11 -2.88
CA ALA A 39 10.37 4.77 -3.47
C ALA A 39 10.14 4.77 -4.98
N LEU A 40 9.22 5.59 -5.48
CA LEU A 40 8.94 5.74 -6.91
C LEU A 40 10.17 6.29 -7.65
N ARG A 41 10.87 7.25 -7.03
CA ARG A 41 12.01 7.96 -7.61
C ARG A 41 13.35 7.23 -7.43
N SER A 42 13.42 6.21 -6.58
CA SER A 42 14.66 5.46 -6.36
C SER A 42 14.98 4.49 -7.49
N ALA A 43 14.00 4.16 -8.34
CA ALA A 43 14.12 3.16 -9.40
C ALA A 43 14.59 3.74 -10.74
N ALA A 44 15.16 2.89 -11.59
CA ALA A 44 15.71 3.30 -12.88
C ALA A 44 14.62 3.54 -13.95
N SER A 45 13.43 2.95 -13.77
CA SER A 45 12.30 3.11 -14.69
C SER A 45 11.00 3.41 -13.95
N ALA A 46 10.03 4.01 -14.66
CA ALA A 46 8.72 4.31 -14.10
C ALA A 46 7.98 3.06 -13.62
N GLN A 47 8.11 1.94 -14.34
CA GLN A 47 7.48 0.67 -13.96
C GLN A 47 8.10 0.11 -12.67
N GLU A 48 9.42 0.06 -12.59
CA GLU A 48 10.11 -0.39 -11.37
C GLU A 48 9.77 0.53 -10.18
N GLY A 49 9.74 1.84 -10.40
CA GLY A 49 9.34 2.79 -9.36
C GLY A 49 7.95 2.50 -8.85
N ALA A 50 6.98 2.29 -9.74
CA ALA A 50 5.59 2.03 -9.34
C ALA A 50 5.48 0.74 -8.51
N VAL A 51 6.21 -0.31 -8.89
CA VAL A 51 6.26 -1.56 -8.10
C VAL A 51 6.93 -1.31 -6.75
N GLN A 52 8.10 -0.66 -6.73
CA GLN A 52 8.83 -0.37 -5.49
C GLN A 52 7.97 0.45 -4.51
N ALA A 53 7.29 1.48 -5.00
CA ALA A 53 6.38 2.29 -4.21
C ALA A 53 5.16 1.50 -3.71
N CYS A 54 4.57 0.64 -4.55
CA CYS A 54 3.46 -0.23 -4.15
C CYS A 54 3.86 -1.11 -2.96
N PHE A 55 5.01 -1.78 -3.05
CA PHE A 55 5.53 -2.64 -1.99
C PHE A 55 5.90 -1.83 -0.73
N ALA A 56 6.50 -0.65 -0.88
CA ALA A 56 6.82 0.24 0.25
C ALA A 56 5.56 0.69 1.02
N LEU A 57 4.47 0.99 0.30
CA LEU A 57 3.17 1.32 0.88
C LEU A 57 2.57 0.11 1.62
N ILE A 58 2.51 -1.06 0.99
CA ILE A 58 1.95 -2.28 1.61
C ILE A 58 2.69 -2.67 2.89
N ALA A 59 4.02 -2.46 2.93
CA ALA A 59 4.83 -2.79 4.10
C ALA A 59 4.60 -1.86 5.30
N GLN A 60 4.15 -0.62 5.09
CA GLN A 60 4.14 0.44 6.11
C GLN A 60 2.77 1.04 6.41
N VAL A 61 1.83 0.97 5.47
CA VAL A 61 0.51 1.60 5.58
C VAL A 61 -0.52 0.57 6.07
N SER A 62 -1.33 0.99 7.04
CA SER A 62 -2.49 0.20 7.49
C SER A 62 -3.62 0.28 6.46
N ASP A 63 -3.68 -0.72 5.57
CA ASP A 63 -4.69 -0.80 4.51
C ASP A 63 -6.02 -1.38 5.02
N THR A 64 -7.07 -0.56 4.99
CA THR A 64 -8.40 -0.99 5.43
C THR A 64 -8.97 -2.11 4.56
N ASN A 65 -8.68 -2.17 3.26
CA ASN A 65 -9.17 -3.22 2.37
C ASN A 65 -8.53 -4.58 2.70
N LEU A 66 -7.24 -4.60 3.08
CA LEU A 66 -6.59 -5.80 3.61
C LEU A 66 -7.22 -6.24 4.93
N LEU A 67 -7.45 -5.31 5.87
CA LEU A 67 -8.10 -5.61 7.15
C LEU A 67 -9.54 -6.14 6.95
N HIS A 68 -10.29 -5.58 6.00
CA HIS A 68 -11.65 -6.00 5.71
C HIS A 68 -11.73 -7.40 5.08
N ARG A 69 -10.79 -7.75 4.18
CA ARG A 69 -10.82 -9.02 3.45
C ARG A 69 -10.12 -10.17 4.20
N GLY A 70 -9.00 -9.88 4.85
CA GLY A 70 -8.13 -10.88 5.48
C GLY A 70 -8.00 -10.76 7.00
N GLY A 71 -8.65 -9.78 7.63
CA GLY A 71 -8.46 -9.48 9.04
C GLY A 71 -7.05 -9.00 9.36
N ALA A 72 -6.73 -8.95 10.66
CA ALA A 72 -5.40 -8.56 11.12
C ALA A 72 -4.30 -9.51 10.63
N ASP A 73 -4.61 -10.81 10.51
CA ASP A 73 -3.65 -11.81 10.02
C ASP A 73 -3.33 -11.65 8.54
N GLY A 74 -4.35 -11.40 7.70
CA GLY A 74 -4.15 -11.11 6.29
C GLY A 74 -3.38 -9.80 6.05
N ALA A 75 -3.69 -8.75 6.82
CA ALA A 75 -2.95 -7.49 6.75
C ALA A 75 -1.48 -7.66 7.16
N ARG A 76 -1.22 -8.37 8.27
CA ARG A 76 0.13 -8.68 8.73
C ARG A 76 0.90 -9.55 7.74
N PHE A 77 0.24 -10.53 7.13
CA PHE A 77 0.83 -11.35 6.09
C PHE A 77 1.25 -10.50 4.88
N ALA A 78 0.37 -9.62 4.40
CA ALA A 78 0.68 -8.75 3.25
C ALA A 78 1.86 -7.81 3.55
N ALA A 79 1.86 -7.18 4.72
CA ALA A 79 2.96 -6.31 5.15
C ALA A 79 4.28 -7.07 5.25
N ALA A 80 4.27 -8.30 5.79
CA ALA A 80 5.46 -9.13 5.91
C ALA A 80 6.03 -9.56 4.54
N GLN A 81 5.18 -10.00 3.61
CA GLN A 81 5.61 -10.35 2.25
C GLN A 81 6.18 -9.13 1.52
N ALA A 82 5.58 -7.95 1.71
CA ALA A 82 6.06 -6.74 1.09
C ALA A 82 7.40 -6.28 1.69
N ALA A 83 7.55 -6.36 3.01
CA ALA A 83 8.80 -6.06 3.70
C ALA A 83 9.93 -7.02 3.27
N ASP A 84 9.65 -8.31 3.11
CA ASP A 84 10.63 -9.30 2.64
C ASP A 84 11.09 -9.02 1.20
N PHE A 85 10.15 -8.69 0.30
CA PHE A 85 10.50 -8.26 -1.06
C PHE A 85 11.47 -7.07 -1.05
N LEU A 86 11.19 -6.05 -0.23
CA LEU A 86 12.06 -4.87 -0.12
C LEU A 86 13.42 -5.20 0.52
N ALA A 87 13.42 -6.01 1.58
CA ALA A 87 14.64 -6.42 2.30
C ALA A 87 15.59 -7.25 1.42
N THR A 88 15.04 -8.00 0.47
CA THR A 88 15.80 -8.78 -0.52
C THR A 88 16.14 -7.96 -1.79
N GLY A 89 16.16 -6.62 -1.67
CA GLY A 89 16.59 -5.67 -2.69
C GLY A 89 15.48 -5.08 -3.56
N GLY A 90 14.23 -5.50 -3.37
CA GLY A 90 13.08 -5.01 -4.13
C GLY A 90 13.30 -5.09 -5.64
N VAL A 91 12.94 -4.02 -6.35
CA VAL A 91 13.13 -3.90 -7.80
C VAL A 91 14.59 -3.79 -8.24
N HIS A 92 15.53 -3.58 -7.32
CA HIS A 92 16.96 -3.46 -7.63
C HIS A 92 17.67 -4.81 -7.69
N ALA A 93 17.03 -5.87 -7.19
CA ALA A 93 17.63 -7.20 -7.17
C ALA A 93 17.25 -8.01 -8.43
N PRO A 94 18.13 -8.89 -8.91
CA PRO A 94 17.88 -9.68 -10.11
C PRO A 94 16.64 -10.57 -9.94
N GLY A 95 15.87 -10.74 -11.01
CA GLY A 95 14.67 -11.58 -11.01
C GLY A 95 13.54 -11.05 -10.10
N TRP A 96 13.52 -9.76 -9.78
CA TRP A 96 12.48 -9.15 -8.93
C TRP A 96 11.07 -9.38 -9.48
N GLN A 97 10.89 -9.43 -10.80
CA GLN A 97 9.57 -9.61 -11.43
C GLN A 97 8.92 -10.93 -11.00
N ALA A 98 9.69 -12.03 -11.00
CA ALA A 98 9.20 -13.34 -10.59
C ALA A 98 8.85 -13.37 -9.10
N ARG A 99 9.63 -12.68 -8.26
CA ARG A 99 9.33 -12.55 -6.82
C ARG A 99 8.08 -11.70 -6.56
N ALA A 100 7.96 -10.56 -7.24
CA ALA A 100 6.78 -9.71 -7.15
C ALA A 100 5.52 -10.46 -7.60
N ALA A 101 5.61 -11.23 -8.70
CA ALA A 101 4.53 -12.10 -9.16
C ALA A 101 4.18 -13.18 -8.13
N SER A 102 5.18 -13.84 -7.52
CA SER A 102 4.93 -14.82 -6.46
C SER A 102 4.24 -14.21 -5.23
N VAL A 103 4.58 -12.98 -4.85
CA VAL A 103 3.88 -12.27 -3.76
C VAL A 103 2.44 -11.94 -4.17
N HIS A 104 2.24 -11.49 -5.41
CA HIS A 104 0.91 -11.24 -5.95
C HIS A 104 0.04 -12.51 -5.93
N ASP A 105 0.54 -13.63 -6.41
CA ASP A 105 -0.17 -14.91 -6.40
C ASP A 105 -0.53 -15.34 -4.97
N ALA A 106 0.37 -15.11 -4.01
CA ALA A 106 0.13 -15.37 -2.60
C ALA A 106 -0.98 -14.47 -2.01
N PHE A 107 -1.17 -13.26 -2.53
CA PHE A 107 -2.29 -12.38 -2.16
C PHE A 107 -3.59 -12.87 -2.79
N VAL A 108 -3.57 -13.21 -4.08
CA VAL A 108 -4.73 -13.75 -4.80
C VAL A 108 -5.26 -15.01 -4.12
N ALA A 109 -4.39 -15.97 -3.80
CA ALA A 109 -4.76 -17.21 -3.13
C ALA A 109 -5.43 -16.98 -1.76
N ARG A 110 -5.12 -15.86 -1.10
CA ARG A 110 -5.67 -15.47 0.21
C ARG A 110 -6.80 -14.43 0.08
N HIS A 111 -7.24 -14.09 -1.13
CA HIS A 111 -8.23 -13.05 -1.40
C HIS A 111 -7.85 -11.67 -0.83
N LEU A 112 -6.55 -11.40 -0.71
CA LEU A 112 -6.01 -10.14 -0.20
C LEU A 112 -5.88 -9.13 -1.33
N SER A 113 -6.27 -7.88 -1.06
CA SER A 113 -6.13 -6.78 -2.00
C SER A 113 -5.75 -5.51 -1.24
N PRO A 114 -4.59 -4.91 -1.49
CA PRO A 114 -4.17 -3.66 -0.87
C PRO A 114 -4.72 -2.45 -1.63
N GLY A 115 -6.04 -2.27 -1.57
CA GLY A 115 -6.74 -1.24 -2.32
C GLY A 115 -6.40 0.17 -1.86
N GLY A 116 -6.27 0.39 -0.55
CA GLY A 116 -5.88 1.70 -0.02
C GLY A 116 -4.45 2.08 -0.42
N CYS A 117 -3.53 1.11 -0.45
CA CYS A 117 -2.18 1.32 -0.97
C CYS A 117 -2.18 1.63 -2.47
N ALA A 118 -3.06 0.97 -3.25
CA ALA A 118 -3.19 1.25 -4.68
C ALA A 118 -3.69 2.69 -4.94
N ASP A 119 -4.63 3.19 -4.15
CA ASP A 119 -5.10 4.57 -4.24
C ASP A 119 -3.97 5.57 -3.94
N LEU A 120 -3.19 5.32 -2.89
CA LEU A 120 -2.02 6.15 -2.53
C LEU A 120 -0.93 6.11 -3.61
N LEU A 121 -0.69 4.94 -4.21
CA LEU A 121 0.23 4.80 -5.35
C LEU A 121 -0.25 5.63 -6.54
N ALA A 122 -1.54 5.58 -6.86
CA ALA A 122 -2.10 6.38 -7.94
C ALA A 122 -1.92 7.89 -7.69
N MET A 123 -2.10 8.35 -6.45
CA MET A 123 -1.82 9.73 -6.06
C MET A 123 -0.35 10.11 -6.21
N ALA A 124 0.56 9.23 -5.78
CA ALA A 124 2.00 9.44 -5.92
C ALA A 124 2.42 9.54 -7.38
N LEU A 125 1.92 8.64 -8.23
CA LEU A 125 2.15 8.67 -9.68
C LEU A 125 1.63 9.96 -10.31
N PHE A 126 0.43 10.42 -9.91
CA PHE A 126 -0.13 11.68 -10.39
C PHE A 126 0.74 12.88 -10.01
N ILE A 127 1.16 12.97 -8.74
CA ILE A 127 2.05 14.06 -8.27
C ILE A 127 3.40 14.01 -8.98
N ASP A 128 3.99 12.82 -9.15
CA ASP A 128 5.28 12.69 -9.82
C ASP A 128 5.19 13.08 -11.30
N ALA A 129 4.09 12.74 -11.98
CA ALA A 129 3.85 13.15 -13.35
C ALA A 129 3.69 14.67 -13.52
N LEU A 130 3.06 15.36 -12.55
CA LEU A 130 2.94 16.82 -12.56
C LEU A 130 4.23 17.56 -12.21
N ALA A 131 5.11 16.93 -11.43
CA ALA A 131 6.37 17.53 -10.99
C ALA A 131 7.50 17.40 -12.02
N ARG A 132 7.34 16.54 -13.04
CA ARG A 132 8.29 16.41 -14.14
C ARG A 132 8.04 17.52 -15.17
N PRO A 133 9.07 18.32 -15.54
CA PRO A 133 8.95 19.39 -16.51
C PRO A 133 8.68 18.90 -17.94
#